data_AF-Q4E402-F1
#
_entry.id   AF-Q4E402-F1
#
_cell.length_a   1.000
_cell.length_b   1.000
_cell.length_c   1.000
_cell.angle_alpha   90.00
_cell.angle_beta   90.00
_cell.angle_gamma   90.00
#
_symmetry.space_group_name_H-M   'P 1'
#
loop_
_entity.id
_entity.type
_entity.pdbx_description
1 polymer ?
#
loop_
_entity_poly.entity_id
_entity_poly.type
_entity_poly.pdbx_seq_one_letter_code
_entity_poly.pdbx_strand_id
1 'polypeptide(L)'
;MHYRVPFGWALMTFVFEARRLPFGDAVVPPHCLNVMSPGSCGGVNIDEARLVGLPAWKKRLLPPVLDVVQQHYGSSSFSSSSTAVSCGVEAELLGWTVALRIVEELPELETAYSRILEYRERQRTGEMTAEELMMEELLRERMGKDFLGGEEDESSSLDEDDDKRAEEVDIAMCFNLDGEVVSIGSANLFGGHGYHERKKP
;
A
#
# COMPACT_ATOMS: atom_id res chain seq x y z
N MET A 1 12.46 -17.87 -4.53
CA MET A 1 11.33 -18.81 -4.52
C MET A 1 10.39 -18.40 -5.65
N HIS A 2 10.32 -19.15 -6.76
CA HIS A 2 9.34 -18.89 -7.82
C HIS A 2 8.03 -19.56 -7.44
N TYR A 3 7.01 -18.79 -7.04
CA TYR A 3 5.66 -19.31 -6.90
C TYR A 3 5.12 -19.67 -8.29
N ARG A 4 5.16 -20.95 -8.65
CA ARG A 4 4.37 -21.47 -9.78
C ARG A 4 2.93 -21.60 -9.29
N VAL A 5 2.12 -20.57 -9.54
CA VAL A 5 0.69 -20.61 -9.25
C VAL A 5 0.03 -21.67 -10.15
N PRO A 6 -0.82 -22.57 -9.60
CA PRO A 6 -1.55 -23.58 -10.36
C PRO A 6 -2.33 -22.97 -11.53
N PHE A 7 -2.36 -23.72 -12.64
CA PHE A 7 -3.02 -23.35 -13.89
C PHE A 7 -4.47 -22.87 -13.67
N GLY A 8 -4.75 -21.61 -14.00
CA GLY A 8 -6.11 -21.10 -14.20
C GLY A 8 -6.57 -20.01 -13.24
N TRP A 9 -5.79 -19.62 -12.23
CA TRP A 9 -6.23 -18.62 -11.24
C TRP A 9 -5.73 -17.23 -11.65
N ALA A 10 -6.65 -16.27 -11.76
CA ALA A 10 -6.30 -14.85 -11.72
C ALA A 10 -5.68 -14.59 -10.34
N LEU A 11 -4.47 -14.01 -10.29
CA LEU A 11 -3.90 -13.64 -9.01
C LEU A 11 -4.65 -12.40 -8.52
N MET A 12 -5.47 -12.60 -7.50
CA MET A 12 -6.21 -11.54 -6.83
C MET A 12 -5.41 -11.09 -5.60
N THR A 13 -5.15 -9.79 -5.50
CA THR A 13 -4.28 -9.24 -4.45
C THR A 13 -4.82 -7.95 -3.87
N PHE A 14 -4.56 -7.71 -2.60
CA PHE A 14 -4.74 -6.42 -1.96
C PHE A 14 -3.41 -5.69 -1.90
N VAL A 15 -3.38 -4.43 -2.33
CA VAL A 15 -2.16 -3.62 -2.38
C VAL A 15 -2.37 -2.36 -1.55
N PHE A 16 -1.47 -2.13 -0.59
CA PHE A 16 -1.52 -0.97 0.27
C PHE A 16 -0.26 -0.11 0.11
N GLU A 17 -0.43 1.05 -0.51
CA GLU A 17 0.56 2.13 -0.55
C GLU A 17 0.77 2.76 0.83
N ALA A 18 2.02 2.91 1.26
CA ALA A 18 2.37 3.50 2.54
C ALA A 18 1.81 4.91 2.71
N ARG A 19 1.83 5.72 1.65
CA ARG A 19 1.38 7.12 1.66
C ARG A 19 -0.13 7.29 1.83
N ARG A 20 -0.91 6.25 1.51
CA ARG A 20 -2.37 6.26 1.67
C ARG A 20 -2.81 5.72 3.02
N LEU A 21 -1.87 5.21 3.81
CA LEU A 21 -2.14 4.73 5.15
C LEU A 21 -1.83 5.82 6.18
N PRO A 22 -2.65 5.96 7.23
CA PRO A 22 -2.43 6.93 8.29
C PRO A 22 -1.36 6.41 9.28
N PHE A 23 -0.12 6.26 8.80
CA PHE A 23 1.05 5.92 9.61
C PHE A 23 1.45 7.06 10.55
N GLY A 24 2.12 6.70 11.66
CA GLY A 24 2.47 7.61 12.76
C GLY A 24 1.27 8.11 13.57
N ASP A 25 1.55 8.99 14.54
CA ASP A 25 0.53 9.72 15.31
C ASP A 25 0.07 11.02 14.62
N ALA A 26 0.54 11.25 13.39
CA ALA A 26 0.25 12.44 12.64
C ALA A 26 -1.27 12.57 12.41
N VAL A 27 -1.80 13.72 12.83
CA VAL A 27 -3.12 14.21 12.45
C VAL A 27 -3.21 14.09 10.92
N VAL A 28 -4.18 13.30 10.47
CA VAL A 28 -4.52 12.99 9.07
C VAL A 28 -4.12 14.12 8.11
N PRO A 29 -3.31 13.85 7.06
CA PRO A 29 -3.07 14.83 6.00
C PRO A 29 -4.43 15.29 5.41
N PRO A 30 -4.70 16.60 5.29
CA PRO A 30 -6.00 17.10 4.86
C PRO A 30 -6.40 16.64 3.44
N HIS A 31 -5.47 16.07 2.66
CA HIS A 31 -5.75 15.52 1.34
C HIS A 31 -6.48 14.16 1.38
N CYS A 32 -6.49 13.45 2.51
CA CYS A 32 -7.27 12.22 2.66
C CYS A 32 -8.78 12.47 2.86
N LEU A 33 -9.21 13.72 3.12
CA LEU A 33 -10.63 14.03 3.30
C LEU A 33 -11.37 14.37 2.00
N ASN A 34 -10.69 14.46 0.86
CA ASN A 34 -11.31 14.90 -0.40
C ASN A 34 -11.76 13.78 -1.36
N VAL A 35 -11.67 12.51 -0.98
CA VAL A 35 -12.45 11.43 -1.62
C VAL A 35 -13.68 11.11 -0.78
N MET A 36 -14.39 12.16 -0.37
CA MET A 36 -15.81 12.07 -0.04
C MET A 36 -16.57 12.88 -1.08
N SER A 37 -16.69 12.31 -2.29
CA SER A 37 -17.84 12.67 -3.12
C SER A 37 -19.10 12.36 -2.31
N PRO A 38 -20.01 13.33 -2.07
CA PRO A 38 -21.22 13.12 -1.27
C PRO A 38 -22.25 12.17 -1.90
N GLY A 39 -21.87 11.36 -2.89
CA GLY A 39 -22.74 10.50 -3.68
C GLY A 39 -22.46 9.00 -3.59
N SER A 40 -21.40 8.56 -2.90
CA SER A 40 -21.13 7.12 -2.74
C SER A 40 -21.40 6.70 -1.29
N CYS A 41 -22.64 6.29 -1.04
CA CYS A 41 -23.09 5.67 0.19
C CYS A 41 -22.43 4.29 0.35
N GLY A 42 -21.17 4.28 0.73
CA GLY A 42 -20.42 3.09 1.12
C GLY A 42 -19.57 3.41 2.33
N GLY A 43 -20.11 4.15 3.31
CA GLY A 43 -19.45 4.30 4.59
C GLY A 43 -19.23 2.89 5.14
N VAL A 44 -17.97 2.48 5.25
CA VAL A 44 -17.58 1.21 5.87
C VAL A 44 -18.28 1.19 7.23
N ASN A 45 -19.35 0.41 7.36
CA ASN A 45 -20.11 0.31 8.60
C ASN A 45 -19.28 -0.52 9.56
N ILE A 46 -18.28 0.14 10.15
CA ILE A 46 -17.43 -0.45 11.16
C ILE A 46 -18.25 -0.48 12.43
N ASP A 47 -18.71 -1.67 12.77
CA ASP A 47 -19.34 -1.92 14.05
C ASP A 47 -18.33 -1.58 15.17
N GLU A 48 -18.56 -0.48 15.88
CA GLU A 48 -17.73 -0.01 16.99
C GLU A 48 -17.54 -1.11 18.05
N ALA A 49 -18.51 -2.03 18.19
CA ALA A 49 -18.39 -3.18 19.08
C ALA A 49 -17.21 -4.09 18.70
N ARG A 50 -16.88 -4.23 17.41
CA ARG A 50 -15.73 -5.00 16.92
C ARG A 50 -14.39 -4.29 17.15
N LEU A 51 -14.42 -2.97 17.35
CA LEU A 51 -13.23 -2.19 17.69
C LEU A 51 -12.90 -2.24 19.20
N VAL A 52 -13.81 -2.74 20.05
CA VAL A 52 -13.57 -2.82 21.49
C VAL A 52 -12.36 -3.72 21.78
N GLY A 53 -11.38 -3.19 22.52
CA GLY A 53 -10.16 -3.90 22.91
C GLY A 53 -8.99 -3.79 21.92
N LEU A 54 -9.19 -3.25 20.71
CA LEU A 54 -8.09 -3.01 19.79
C LEU A 54 -7.24 -1.79 20.21
N PRO A 55 -5.91 -1.83 20.05
CA PRO A 55 -5.07 -0.66 20.28
C PRO A 55 -5.34 0.44 19.25
N ALA A 56 -5.05 1.70 19.63
CA ALA A 56 -5.38 2.87 18.82
C ALA A 56 -4.81 2.84 17.40
N TRP A 57 -3.57 2.36 17.23
CA TRP A 57 -2.92 2.27 15.92
C TRP A 57 -3.66 1.30 14.97
N LYS A 58 -4.13 0.15 15.46
CA LYS A 58 -4.94 -0.79 14.65
C LYS A 58 -6.26 -0.17 14.25
N LYS A 59 -6.96 0.48 15.18
CA LYS A 59 -8.22 1.19 14.89
C LYS A 59 -8.06 2.25 13.80
N ARG A 60 -6.88 2.87 13.72
CA ARG A 60 -6.55 3.89 12.71
C ARG A 60 -6.28 3.30 11.32
N LEU A 61 -5.57 2.17 11.25
CA LEU A 61 -5.24 1.49 9.99
C LEU A 61 -6.39 0.66 9.43
N LEU A 62 -7.31 0.21 10.28
CA LEU A 62 -8.36 -0.72 9.86
C LEU A 62 -9.36 -0.14 8.85
N PRO A 63 -9.86 1.11 8.95
CA PRO A 63 -10.79 1.67 7.98
C PRO A 63 -10.30 1.66 6.52
N PRO A 64 -9.09 2.18 6.18
CA PRO A 64 -8.62 2.11 4.79
C PRO A 64 -8.35 0.67 4.34
N VAL A 65 -7.94 -0.23 5.24
CA VAL A 65 -7.80 -1.66 4.91
C VAL A 65 -9.14 -2.30 4.57
N LEU A 66 -10.16 -2.06 5.39
CA LEU A 66 -11.51 -2.58 5.17
C LEU A 66 -12.13 -2.04 3.88
N ASP A 67 -11.91 -0.77 3.54
CA ASP A 67 -12.39 -0.17 2.28
C ASP A 67 -11.90 -0.96 1.05
N VAL A 68 -10.64 -1.42 1.08
CA VAL A 68 -10.06 -2.23 0.01
C VAL A 68 -10.54 -3.69 0.08
N VAL A 69 -10.50 -4.31 1.26
CA VAL A 69 -10.87 -5.72 1.44
C VAL A 69 -12.35 -5.95 1.12
N GLN A 70 -13.22 -4.99 1.43
CA GLN A 70 -14.65 -5.08 1.13
C GLN A 70 -14.97 -4.99 -0.37
N GLN A 71 -14.06 -4.52 -1.22
CA GLN A 71 -14.26 -4.58 -2.68
C GLN A 71 -14.35 -6.03 -3.16
N HIS A 72 -13.63 -6.95 -2.51
CA HIS A 72 -13.69 -8.38 -2.79
C HIS A 72 -14.78 -9.09 -1.97
N TYR A 73 -14.83 -8.88 -0.65
CA TYR A 73 -15.74 -9.62 0.24
C TYR A 73 -17.16 -9.02 0.37
N GLY A 74 -17.32 -7.72 0.15
CA GLY A 74 -18.58 -6.96 0.32
C GLY A 74 -19.46 -6.90 -0.94
N SER A 75 -18.91 -7.23 -2.11
CA SER A 75 -19.61 -7.19 -3.41
C SER A 75 -20.82 -8.14 -3.52
N SER A 76 -21.08 -9.00 -2.51
CA SER A 76 -22.25 -9.89 -2.47
C SER A 76 -23.59 -9.17 -2.21
N SER A 77 -23.59 -7.87 -1.92
CA SER A 77 -24.77 -7.15 -1.41
C SER A 77 -25.92 -6.92 -2.41
N PHE A 78 -25.77 -7.26 -3.70
CA PHE A 78 -26.82 -7.02 -4.71
C PHE A 78 -27.67 -8.25 -5.09
N SER A 79 -27.44 -9.42 -4.48
CA SER A 79 -28.25 -10.61 -4.78
C SER A 79 -29.25 -10.90 -3.66
N SER A 80 -30.41 -10.25 -3.78
CA SER A 80 -31.64 -10.52 -3.03
C SER A 80 -32.05 -12.00 -3.11
N SER A 81 -31.58 -12.83 -2.19
CA SER A 81 -32.10 -14.19 -1.97
C SER A 81 -31.94 -14.55 -0.50
N SER A 82 -32.98 -15.10 0.14
CA SER A 82 -32.96 -15.42 1.59
C SER A 82 -31.86 -16.40 2.01
N THR A 83 -31.34 -17.21 1.08
CA THR A 83 -30.16 -18.06 1.33
C THR A 83 -28.85 -17.27 1.36
N ALA A 84 -28.83 -16.05 0.83
CA ALA A 84 -27.67 -15.16 0.85
C ALA A 84 -27.42 -14.54 2.23
N VAL A 85 -28.39 -14.55 3.15
CA VAL A 85 -28.21 -13.93 4.49
C VAL A 85 -27.11 -14.64 5.27
N SER A 86 -27.10 -15.98 5.29
CA SER A 86 -26.03 -16.73 6.00
C SER A 86 -24.69 -16.65 5.27
N CYS A 87 -24.71 -16.74 3.93
CA CYS A 87 -23.50 -16.64 3.11
C CYS A 87 -22.84 -15.25 3.20
N GLY A 88 -23.63 -14.18 3.30
CA GLY A 88 -23.13 -12.81 3.42
C GLY A 88 -22.42 -12.57 4.75
N VAL A 89 -22.94 -13.11 5.85
CA VAL A 89 -22.31 -12.99 7.18
C VAL A 89 -20.96 -13.71 7.24
N GLU A 90 -20.85 -14.91 6.66
CA GLU A 90 -19.57 -15.64 6.62
C GLU A 90 -18.52 -14.92 5.77
N ALA A 91 -18.91 -14.39 4.61
CA ALA A 91 -18.00 -13.61 3.75
C ALA A 91 -17.56 -12.31 4.44
N GLU A 92 -18.46 -11.63 5.15
CA GLU A 92 -18.16 -10.44 5.92
C GLU A 92 -17.16 -10.74 7.05
N LEU A 93 -17.39 -11.81 7.83
CA LEU A 93 -16.49 -12.25 8.91
C LEU A 93 -15.12 -12.65 8.37
N LEU A 94 -15.07 -13.29 7.20
CA LEU A 94 -13.82 -13.64 6.52
C LEU A 94 -13.06 -12.38 6.09
N GLY A 95 -13.75 -11.42 5.45
CA GLY A 95 -13.16 -10.13 5.09
C GLY A 95 -12.59 -9.38 6.30
N TRP A 96 -13.29 -9.40 7.43
CA TRP A 96 -12.79 -8.84 8.69
C TRP A 96 -11.54 -9.56 9.21
N THR A 97 -11.53 -10.89 9.14
CA THR A 97 -10.37 -11.70 9.56
C THR A 97 -9.15 -11.39 8.70
N VAL A 98 -9.34 -11.29 7.38
CA VAL A 98 -8.30 -10.92 6.41
C VAL A 98 -7.80 -9.50 6.65
N ALA A 99 -8.70 -8.54 6.86
CA ALA A 99 -8.33 -7.16 7.16
C ALA A 99 -7.50 -7.04 8.44
N LEU A 100 -7.87 -7.76 9.51
CA LEU A 100 -7.09 -7.78 10.73
C LEU A 100 -5.69 -8.37 10.51
N ARG A 101 -5.58 -9.47 9.76
CA ARG A 101 -4.29 -10.07 9.41
C ARG A 101 -3.40 -9.09 8.63
N ILE A 102 -3.96 -8.40 7.63
CA ILE A 102 -3.25 -7.37 6.88
C ILE A 102 -2.74 -6.28 7.82
N VAL A 103 -3.58 -5.77 8.73
CA VAL A 103 -3.22 -4.70 9.67
C VAL A 103 -2.06 -5.10 10.59
N GLU A 104 -1.92 -6.38 10.97
CA GLU A 104 -0.77 -6.83 11.78
C GLU A 104 0.57 -6.69 11.06
N GLU A 105 0.58 -6.76 9.73
CA GLU A 105 1.80 -6.74 8.92
C GLU A 105 2.19 -5.31 8.47
N LEU A 106 1.23 -4.37 8.48
CA LEU A 106 1.48 -2.97 8.07
C LEU A 106 2.58 -2.21 8.84
N PRO A 107 2.91 -2.51 10.11
CA PRO A 107 4.08 -1.92 10.78
C PRO A 107 5.41 -2.21 10.06
N GLU A 108 5.53 -3.32 9.33
CA GLU A 108 6.71 -3.58 8.50
C GLU A 108 6.77 -2.60 7.31
N LEU A 109 5.63 -2.30 6.69
CA LEU A 109 5.53 -1.29 5.63
C LEU A 109 5.86 0.11 6.17
N GLU A 110 5.38 0.47 7.35
CA GLU A 110 5.70 1.74 8.02
C GLU A 110 7.21 1.86 8.29
N THR A 111 7.82 0.79 8.80
CA THR A 111 9.27 0.73 9.06
C THR A 111 10.07 0.87 7.78
N ALA A 112 9.68 0.17 6.71
CA ALA A 112 10.33 0.25 5.40
C ALA A 112 10.21 1.66 4.81
N TYR A 113 9.01 2.26 4.87
CA TYR A 113 8.76 3.62 4.42
C TYR A 113 9.62 4.64 5.16
N SER A 114 9.68 4.55 6.49
CA SER A 114 10.47 5.43 7.34
C SER A 114 11.97 5.34 7.03
N ARG A 115 12.49 4.12 6.84
CA ARG A 115 13.89 3.90 6.44
C ARG A 115 14.23 4.51 5.09
N ILE A 116 13.32 4.43 4.12
CA ILE A 116 13.53 5.04 2.80
C ILE A 116 13.54 6.57 2.90
N LEU A 117 12.64 7.15 3.70
CA LEU A 117 12.64 8.59 3.93
C LEU A 117 13.93 9.07 4.60
N GLU A 118 14.37 8.38 5.65
CA GLU A 118 15.63 8.68 6.34
C GLU A 118 16.84 8.54 5.40
N TYR A 119 16.87 7.49 4.58
CA TYR A 119 17.90 7.29 3.56
C TYR A 119 17.92 8.45 2.55
N ARG A 120 16.76 8.88 2.04
CA ARG A 120 16.68 10.00 1.10
C ARG A 120 17.03 11.35 1.73
N GLU A 121 16.73 11.55 3.00
CA GLU A 121 17.17 12.74 3.73
C GLU A 121 18.70 12.77 3.86
N ARG A 122 19.33 11.63 4.16
CA ARG A 122 20.79 11.50 4.19
C ARG A 122 21.43 11.67 2.82
N GLN A 123 20.80 11.18 1.75
CA GLN A 123 21.25 11.46 0.38
C GLN A 123 21.23 12.96 0.06
N ARG A 124 20.16 13.68 0.41
CA ARG A 124 20.04 15.13 0.17
C ARG A 124 21.02 15.97 0.98
N THR A 125 21.35 15.52 2.20
CA THR A 125 22.31 16.22 3.08
C THR A 125 23.76 15.83 2.80
N GLY A 126 24.00 14.75 2.05
CA GLY A 126 25.33 14.18 1.82
C GLY A 126 25.88 13.39 3.00
N GLU A 127 25.08 13.17 4.06
CA GLU A 127 25.47 12.42 5.27
C GLU A 127 25.31 10.90 5.08
N MET A 128 25.81 10.38 3.97
CA MET A 128 25.76 8.97 3.63
C MET A 128 26.80 8.18 4.43
N THR A 129 26.43 7.00 4.90
CA THR A 129 27.38 6.11 5.57
C THR A 129 28.34 5.50 4.55
N ALA A 130 29.52 5.07 5.01
CA ALA A 130 30.50 4.41 4.15
C ALA A 130 29.97 3.12 3.50
N GLU A 131 29.08 2.39 4.19
CA GLU A 131 28.43 1.18 3.65
C GLU A 131 27.47 1.52 2.51
N GLU A 132 26.69 2.60 2.65
CA GLU A 132 25.75 3.03 1.61
C GLU A 132 26.48 3.56 0.37
N LEU A 133 27.56 4.33 0.55
CA LEU A 133 28.40 4.78 -0.55
C LEU A 133 29.00 3.58 -1.32
N MET A 134 29.48 2.57 -0.60
CA MET A 134 29.98 1.34 -1.21
C MET A 134 28.87 0.59 -1.96
N MET A 135 27.67 0.49 -1.39
CA MET A 135 26.54 -0.17 -2.06
C MET A 135 26.12 0.59 -3.32
N GLU A 136 26.12 1.91 -3.27
CA GLU A 136 25.85 2.76 -4.43
C GLU A 136 26.88 2.55 -5.55
N GLU A 137 28.18 2.49 -5.22
CA GLU A 137 29.24 2.19 -6.18
C GLU A 137 29.08 0.80 -6.81
N LEU A 138 28.78 -0.23 -6.01
CA LEU A 138 28.53 -1.59 -6.51
C LEU A 138 27.32 -1.65 -7.45
N LEU A 139 26.23 -0.93 -7.13
CA LEU A 139 25.06 -0.86 -7.99
C LEU A 139 25.37 -0.11 -9.29
N ARG A 140 26.15 0.97 -9.21
CA ARG A 140 26.61 1.75 -10.37
C ARG A 140 27.48 0.91 -11.31
N GLU A 141 28.40 0.12 -10.77
CA GLU A 141 29.23 -0.80 -11.56
C GLU A 141 28.40 -1.88 -12.25
N ARG A 142 27.35 -2.38 -11.59
CA ARG A 142 26.52 -3.47 -12.11
C ARG A 142 25.46 -3.00 -13.12
N MET A 143 24.82 -1.87 -12.85
CA MET A 143 23.63 -1.41 -13.59
C MET A 143 23.95 -0.26 -14.56
N GLY A 144 25.13 0.35 -14.44
CA GLY A 144 25.53 1.55 -15.19
C GLY A 144 25.20 2.85 -14.44
N LYS A 145 25.80 3.96 -14.90
CA LYS A 145 25.65 5.30 -14.29
C LYS A 145 24.20 5.79 -14.33
N ASP A 146 23.43 5.38 -15.34
CA ASP A 146 22.04 5.79 -15.57
C ASP A 146 21.05 5.24 -14.53
N PHE A 147 21.40 4.14 -13.84
CA PHE A 147 20.48 3.47 -12.90
C PHE A 147 20.18 4.30 -11.65
N LEU A 148 21.13 5.12 -11.20
CA LEU A 148 21.01 5.89 -9.96
C LEU A 148 20.48 7.31 -10.18
N GLY A 149 20.01 7.65 -11.39
CA GLY A 149 19.47 8.97 -11.68
C GLY A 149 20.45 10.10 -11.36
N GLY A 150 21.75 9.87 -11.60
CA GLY A 150 22.79 10.87 -11.37
C GLY A 150 22.48 12.15 -12.15
N GLU A 151 22.34 13.24 -11.41
CA GLU A 151 22.02 14.61 -11.83
C GLU A 151 23.06 15.22 -12.81
N GLU A 152 23.23 14.63 -13.98
CA GLU A 152 24.10 15.14 -15.06
C GLU A 152 23.32 15.31 -16.38
N ASP A 153 22.05 15.75 -16.34
CA ASP A 153 21.47 16.46 -17.48
C ASP A 153 21.65 17.98 -17.25
N GLU A 154 22.92 18.42 -17.30
CA GLU A 154 23.26 19.80 -17.60
C GLU A 154 22.90 20.10 -19.08
N SER A 155 21.62 20.13 -19.45
CA SER A 155 21.11 20.77 -20.68
C SER A 155 19.59 20.57 -20.88
N SER A 156 18.74 21.40 -20.24
CA SER A 156 17.62 22.04 -20.94
C SER A 156 16.80 22.95 -20.02
N SER A 157 16.86 24.25 -20.33
CA SER A 157 15.79 25.25 -20.17
C SER A 157 14.95 25.24 -18.89
N LEU A 158 15.28 26.14 -17.97
CA LEU A 158 14.40 27.14 -17.34
C LEU A 158 12.87 26.91 -17.50
N ASP A 159 12.35 25.87 -16.85
CA ASP A 159 10.94 25.83 -16.42
C ASP A 159 10.99 25.81 -14.88
N GLU A 160 10.77 26.99 -14.29
CA GLU A 160 10.91 27.33 -12.86
C GLU A 160 9.88 26.66 -11.92
N ASP A 161 9.44 25.43 -12.18
CA ASP A 161 8.41 24.76 -11.37
C ASP A 161 8.66 23.28 -11.03
N ASP A 162 9.82 22.69 -11.35
CA ASP A 162 10.03 21.23 -11.13
C ASP A 162 10.78 20.84 -9.84
N ASP A 163 11.30 21.79 -9.06
CA ASP A 163 12.08 21.56 -7.82
C ASP A 163 11.29 20.93 -6.63
N LYS A 164 10.04 20.50 -6.84
CA LYS A 164 9.23 19.87 -5.79
C LYS A 164 8.44 18.65 -6.23
N ARG A 165 8.75 18.07 -7.40
CA ARG A 165 8.58 16.61 -7.52
C ARG A 165 9.66 15.93 -6.69
N ALA A 166 9.69 16.24 -5.39
CA ALA A 166 10.34 15.41 -4.40
C ALA A 166 9.85 14.01 -4.71
N GLU A 167 10.70 13.18 -5.32
CA GLU A 167 10.31 11.88 -5.84
C GLU A 167 9.56 11.15 -4.74
N GLU A 168 8.24 11.14 -4.81
CA GLU A 168 7.44 10.76 -3.66
C GLU A 168 7.72 9.28 -3.41
N VAL A 169 8.06 8.90 -2.17
CA VAL A 169 8.38 7.50 -1.85
C VAL A 169 7.14 6.66 -2.08
N ASP A 170 7.13 5.93 -3.19
CA ASP A 170 6.00 5.15 -3.65
C ASP A 170 6.23 3.67 -3.35
N ILE A 171 6.26 3.33 -2.05
CA ILE A 171 6.36 1.93 -1.59
C ILE A 171 4.97 1.41 -1.21
N ALA A 172 4.72 0.15 -1.54
CA ALA A 172 3.51 -0.56 -1.21
C ALA A 172 3.82 -2.00 -0.77
N MET A 173 2.88 -2.57 -0.03
CA MET A 173 2.87 -3.97 0.37
C MET A 173 1.69 -4.68 -0.30
N CYS A 174 1.96 -5.87 -0.81
CA CYS A 174 1.00 -6.68 -1.55
C CYS A 174 0.66 -7.95 -0.74
N PHE A 175 -0.62 -8.27 -0.70
CA PHE A 175 -1.19 -9.39 0.04
C PHE A 175 -2.03 -10.28 -0.88
N ASN A 176 -2.08 -11.58 -0.58
CA ASN A 176 -3.02 -12.49 -1.23
C ASN A 176 -4.43 -12.34 -0.63
N LEU A 177 -5.41 -13.10 -1.14
CA LEU A 177 -6.78 -13.08 -0.63
C LEU A 177 -6.88 -13.55 0.83
N ASP A 178 -5.95 -14.39 1.30
CA ASP A 178 -5.91 -14.85 2.69
C ASP A 178 -5.31 -13.79 3.64
N GLY A 179 -4.88 -12.64 3.13
CA GLY A 179 -4.22 -11.58 3.91
C GLY A 179 -2.78 -11.88 4.28
N GLU A 180 -2.13 -12.83 3.60
CA GLU A 180 -0.70 -13.13 3.77
C GLU A 180 0.15 -12.23 2.87
N VAL A 181 1.31 -11.80 3.39
CA VAL A 181 2.25 -10.95 2.65
C VAL A 181 2.82 -11.72 1.45
N VAL A 182 2.62 -11.16 0.25
CA VAL A 182 3.22 -11.66 -0.99
C VAL A 182 4.57 -10.99 -1.22
N SER A 183 4.63 -9.66 -1.11
CA SER A 183 5.84 -8.88 -1.35
C SER A 183 5.70 -7.42 -0.92
N ILE A 184 6.85 -6.75 -0.75
CA ILE A 184 6.97 -5.29 -0.58
C ILE A 184 7.77 -4.75 -1.76
N GLY A 185 7.41 -3.59 -2.30
CA GLY A 185 8.07 -2.99 -3.47
C GLY A 185 7.46 -1.66 -3.87
N SER A 186 7.87 -1.12 -5.03
CA SER A 186 7.28 0.13 -5.53
C SER A 186 5.78 -0.05 -5.87
N ALA A 187 4.93 0.94 -5.62
CA ALA A 187 3.49 0.79 -5.85
C ALA A 187 3.18 0.58 -7.34
N ASN A 188 3.94 1.23 -8.22
CA ASN A 188 3.91 1.00 -9.67
C ASN A 188 4.11 -0.47 -10.07
N LEU A 189 4.91 -1.25 -9.33
CA LEU A 189 5.12 -2.68 -9.60
C LEU A 189 3.83 -3.50 -9.40
N PHE A 190 2.98 -3.08 -8.46
CA PHE A 190 1.76 -3.77 -8.10
C PHE A 190 0.52 -3.27 -8.85
N GLY A 191 0.55 -2.02 -9.35
CA GLY A 191 -0.57 -1.36 -10.02
C GLY A 191 -1.25 -0.29 -9.19
N GLY A 192 -0.64 0.14 -8.08
CA GLY A 192 -1.19 1.12 -7.15
C GLY A 192 -2.04 0.52 -6.02
N HIS A 193 -2.54 1.37 -5.13
CA HIS A 193 -3.33 0.99 -3.96
C HIS A 193 -4.72 0.48 -4.35
N GLY A 194 -5.15 -0.60 -3.71
CA GLY A 194 -6.48 -1.16 -3.88
C GLY A 194 -6.46 -2.66 -4.13
N TYR A 195 -7.62 -3.17 -4.55
CA TYR A 195 -7.79 -4.56 -4.92
C TYR A 195 -7.53 -4.74 -6.42
N HIS A 196 -6.74 -5.76 -6.76
CA HIS A 196 -6.33 -6.04 -8.14
C HIS A 196 -6.66 -7.47 -8.54
N GLU A 197 -7.46 -7.61 -9.59
CA GLU A 197 -7.64 -8.86 -10.30
C GLU A 197 -6.68 -8.89 -11.48
N ARG A 198 -5.50 -9.52 -11.32
CA ARG A 198 -4.62 -9.70 -12.47
C ARG A 198 -5.25 -10.74 -13.40
N LYS A 199 -6.01 -10.27 -14.39
CA LYS A 199 -6.34 -11.06 -15.59
C LYS A 199 -5.02 -11.44 -16.25
N LYS A 200 -4.78 -12.74 -16.39
CA LYS A 200 -3.63 -13.21 -17.15
C LYS A 200 -3.76 -12.68 -18.60
N PRO A 201 -2.68 -12.16 -19.20
CA PRO A 201 -2.68 -11.78 -20.62
C PRO A 201 -3.03 -12.96 -21.53
#